data_AF-A0A4U7BPF8-F1
#
_entry.id   AF-A0A4U7BPF8-F1
#
_cell.length_a   1.000
_cell.length_b   1.000
_cell.length_c   1.000
_cell.angle_alpha   90.00
_cell.angle_beta   90.00
_cell.angle_gamma   90.00
#
_symmetry.space_group_name_H-M   'P 1'
#
loop_
_entity.id
_entity.type
_entity.pdbx_description
1 polymer ?
#
loop_
_entity_poly.entity_id
_entity_poly.type
_entity_poly.pdbx_seq_one_letter_code
_entity_poly.pdbx_strand_id
1 'polypeptide(L)'
;MCGIVGYIGNNEKKQTIINGLKELEYRGYDSAGLAVMKDGEMNFFKAVGKLENLSNKCSSFSSEGYGFAIGHTRWATHGKPTEINAHPHLGQYSCVIHNGIIENYKEIKDKLEQSGITFLSQTDTEVIVQLFEFYAKDTDIFEAFKKTIDELRGAFAILLITKKDPNRVFFAKNAAPLIIGKNQENEIYFASGDAPLIGLCEEVIYLEDLSLGYASKEELAIFENHKLKQNSFTKLSGDKAFAKKDGFRFFMEKEIYEQSRVMSEVLMGRINGDEVVFDELENEDLSTIEEITLCACGTSYHAAMASAYLFERLAKIKAKVEIASEFRYRDAVIKPNSLFIVISQSGETADTLEALKIAKEQGAKTFAICNVDNSNIVRLAHLSLLTRAGIEKGVASTKAFATQVLTLWMLAIFIAQKKKLDISTEIKALLHTPNCVKVNAKLHEKIHRLSKRYLDGHGFFFIGRDVFYPLALEGALKLKELSYLHAEGYPAGEMKHGPIALADSKLYTIALMPKNMLYEKTKSNVEELIARDSTVLSISPLEFDLSDDFIKTNEQSHYMCEFFEMMVITQLLAMEISIRLGNDVDMPRNLAKSVTVE
;
A
#
# COMPACT_ATOMS: atom_id res chain seq x y z
N MET A 1 4.47 6.64 -1.36
CA MET A 1 5.74 6.16 -1.96
C MET A 1 5.92 6.88 -3.30
N CYS A 2 7.06 7.45 -3.64
CA CYS A 2 7.24 8.05 -4.97
C CYS A 2 7.47 6.97 -6.07
N GLY A 3 7.48 7.35 -7.35
CA GLY A 3 7.80 6.46 -8.47
C GLY A 3 9.13 6.82 -9.12
N ILE A 4 10.01 5.84 -9.35
CA ILE A 4 11.22 5.97 -10.16
C ILE A 4 11.05 5.14 -11.43
N VAL A 5 11.43 5.72 -12.57
CA VAL A 5 11.62 4.99 -13.84
C VAL A 5 12.93 5.44 -14.46
N GLY A 6 13.72 4.50 -14.96
CA GLY A 6 14.92 4.77 -15.76
C GLY A 6 14.95 3.88 -16.99
N TYR A 7 15.62 4.34 -18.04
CA TYR A 7 15.73 3.59 -19.30
C TYR A 7 17.05 3.86 -20.01
N ILE A 8 17.65 2.80 -20.54
CA ILE A 8 18.86 2.80 -21.38
C ILE A 8 18.55 1.98 -22.63
N GLY A 9 18.49 2.62 -23.79
CA GLY A 9 18.17 1.94 -25.04
C GLY A 9 17.92 2.87 -26.22
N ASN A 10 17.34 2.32 -27.30
CA ASN A 10 17.14 3.02 -28.58
C ASN A 10 15.72 3.59 -28.76
N ASN A 11 14.75 3.12 -27.98
CA ASN A 11 13.38 3.63 -28.05
C ASN A 11 13.32 5.11 -27.63
N GLU A 12 12.22 5.76 -28.02
CA GLU A 12 11.98 7.16 -27.68
C GLU A 12 11.91 7.34 -26.15
N LYS A 13 12.96 7.94 -25.57
CA LYS A 13 13.20 7.91 -24.13
C LYS A 13 12.10 8.62 -23.34
N LYS A 14 11.66 9.80 -23.80
CA LYS A 14 10.58 10.57 -23.17
C LYS A 14 9.32 9.72 -23.03
N GLN A 15 8.89 9.04 -24.09
CA GLN A 15 7.67 8.23 -24.12
C GLN A 15 7.82 6.99 -23.23
N THR A 16 8.98 6.33 -23.24
CA THR A 16 9.26 5.20 -22.34
C THR A 16 9.14 5.62 -20.88
N ILE A 17 9.74 6.75 -20.50
CA ILE A 17 9.66 7.29 -19.14
C ILE A 17 8.22 7.68 -18.78
N ILE A 18 7.50 8.42 -19.64
CA ILE A 18 6.11 8.81 -19.38
C ILE A 18 5.21 7.59 -19.20
N ASN A 19 5.35 6.57 -20.06
CA ASN A 19 4.57 5.34 -19.96
C ASN A 19 4.85 4.60 -18.66
N GLY A 20 6.13 4.49 -18.26
CA GLY A 20 6.50 3.88 -16.99
C GLY A 20 5.97 4.66 -15.79
N LEU A 21 6.09 5.99 -15.80
CA LEU A 21 5.59 6.86 -14.73
C LEU A 21 4.07 6.80 -14.60
N LYS A 22 3.35 6.62 -15.71
CA LYS A 22 1.89 6.42 -15.71
C LYS A 22 1.49 5.17 -14.95
N GLU A 23 2.28 4.10 -15.05
CA GLU A 23 2.08 2.88 -14.26
C GLU A 23 2.45 3.05 -12.78
N LEU A 24 3.07 4.16 -12.36
CA LEU A 24 3.41 4.48 -10.97
C LEU A 24 2.68 5.73 -10.42
N GLU A 25 1.81 6.37 -11.20
CA GLU A 25 1.16 7.63 -10.81
C GLU A 25 0.31 7.48 -9.53
N TYR A 26 -0.27 6.30 -9.31
CA TYR A 26 -1.02 5.97 -8.08
C TYR A 26 -0.16 5.99 -6.80
N ARG A 27 1.16 6.01 -6.93
CA ARG A 27 2.10 6.08 -5.79
C ARG A 27 2.39 7.55 -5.41
N GLY A 28 2.36 8.48 -6.37
CA GLY A 28 2.55 9.90 -6.11
C GLY A 28 2.17 10.75 -7.33
N TYR A 29 1.50 11.87 -7.09
CA TYR A 29 0.90 12.72 -8.14
C TYR A 29 0.92 14.21 -7.79
N ASP A 30 1.73 14.63 -6.80
CA ASP A 30 1.89 16.04 -6.43
C ASP A 30 2.75 16.81 -7.44
N SER A 31 3.70 16.11 -8.08
CA SER A 31 4.54 16.63 -9.17
C SER A 31 5.24 15.48 -9.90
N ALA A 32 5.75 15.74 -11.09
CA ALA A 32 6.52 14.78 -11.88
C ALA A 32 7.61 15.48 -12.70
N GLY A 33 8.63 14.73 -13.08
CA GLY A 33 9.65 15.21 -14.01
C GLY A 33 10.48 14.10 -14.63
N LEU A 34 11.25 14.47 -15.65
CA LEU A 34 12.19 13.59 -16.33
C LEU A 34 13.42 14.34 -16.81
N ALA A 35 14.52 13.61 -16.97
CA ALA A 35 15.71 14.07 -17.65
C ALA A 35 16.16 13.03 -18.69
N VAL A 36 16.65 13.51 -19.83
CA VAL A 36 17.16 12.71 -20.94
C VAL A 36 18.58 13.15 -21.25
N MET A 37 19.50 12.19 -21.28
CA MET A 37 20.87 12.33 -21.78
C MET A 37 20.97 11.69 -23.16
N LYS A 38 21.34 12.48 -24.16
CA LYS A 38 21.54 12.00 -25.54
C LYS A 38 22.59 12.87 -26.23
N ASP A 39 23.52 12.27 -26.96
CA ASP A 39 24.54 12.99 -27.75
C ASP A 39 25.35 14.01 -26.92
N GLY A 40 25.56 13.74 -25.63
CA GLY A 40 26.24 14.65 -24.68
C GLY A 40 25.37 15.81 -24.17
N GLU A 41 24.16 15.96 -24.68
CA GLU A 41 23.16 16.96 -24.28
C GLU A 41 22.25 16.39 -23.18
N MET A 42 21.96 17.21 -22.17
CA MET A 42 21.02 16.86 -21.09
C MET A 42 19.83 17.81 -21.13
N ASN A 43 18.64 17.25 -21.37
CA ASN A 43 17.37 17.97 -21.34
C ASN A 43 16.54 17.50 -20.15
N PHE A 44 15.80 18.39 -19.50
CA PHE A 44 14.95 18.03 -18.36
C PHE A 44 13.64 18.82 -18.38
N PHE A 45 12.60 18.21 -17.81
CA PHE A 45 11.27 18.78 -17.71
C PHE A 45 10.67 18.46 -16.33
N LYS A 46 10.02 19.44 -15.72
CA LYS A 46 9.35 19.30 -14.42
C LYS A 46 7.99 19.97 -14.45
N ALA A 47 7.00 19.37 -13.80
CA ALA A 47 5.66 19.92 -13.70
C ALA A 47 5.04 19.61 -12.32
N VAL A 48 4.23 20.53 -11.81
CA VAL A 48 3.41 20.32 -10.60
C VAL A 48 2.09 19.67 -10.99
N GLY A 49 1.56 18.82 -10.12
CA GLY A 49 0.32 18.07 -10.30
C GLY A 49 0.49 16.76 -11.06
N LYS A 50 -0.62 16.31 -11.66
CA LYS A 50 -0.73 15.02 -12.37
C LYS A 50 0.26 14.92 -13.54
N LEU A 51 0.61 13.69 -13.93
CA LEU A 51 1.59 13.38 -14.98
C LEU A 51 1.23 13.96 -16.35
N GLU A 52 -0.06 14.20 -16.59
CA GLU A 52 -0.56 14.88 -17.78
C GLU A 52 0.10 16.27 -17.98
N ASN A 53 0.33 17.02 -16.90
CA ASN A 53 0.98 18.32 -16.96
C ASN A 53 2.43 18.22 -17.47
N LEU A 54 3.17 17.19 -17.02
CA LEU A 54 4.51 16.90 -17.53
C LEU A 54 4.45 16.52 -19.00
N SER A 55 3.53 15.63 -19.36
CA SER A 55 3.34 15.14 -20.73
C SER A 55 3.08 16.28 -21.72
N ASN A 56 2.23 17.23 -21.33
CA ASN A 56 1.93 18.44 -22.11
C ASN A 56 3.18 19.32 -22.26
N LYS A 57 3.93 19.52 -21.17
CA LYS A 57 5.12 20.39 -21.16
C LYS A 57 6.26 19.88 -22.04
N CYS A 58 6.43 18.57 -22.19
CA CYS A 58 7.46 17.97 -23.06
C CYS A 58 6.91 17.45 -24.39
N SER A 59 5.69 17.84 -24.79
CA SER A 59 5.03 17.33 -26.00
C SER A 59 5.85 17.53 -27.29
N SER A 60 6.50 18.68 -27.44
CA SER A 60 7.31 19.04 -28.61
C SER A 60 8.73 18.47 -28.60
N PHE A 61 9.17 17.84 -27.51
CA PHE A 61 10.52 17.26 -27.40
C PHE A 61 10.53 15.83 -27.93
N SER A 62 11.54 15.46 -28.71
CA SER A 62 11.75 14.08 -29.18
C SER A 62 13.16 13.62 -28.83
N SER A 63 13.29 12.32 -28.58
CA SER A 63 14.49 11.70 -28.06
C SER A 63 14.70 10.28 -28.60
N GLU A 64 14.44 10.07 -29.89
CA GLU A 64 14.70 8.78 -30.55
C GLU A 64 16.21 8.42 -30.59
N GLY A 65 16.54 7.15 -30.80
CA GLY A 65 17.91 6.64 -30.88
C GLY A 65 18.53 6.39 -29.50
N TYR A 66 19.77 5.88 -29.48
CA TYR A 66 20.45 5.49 -28.24
C TYR A 66 20.54 6.65 -27.24
N GLY A 67 20.30 6.37 -25.96
CA GLY A 67 20.53 7.32 -24.87
C GLY A 67 19.95 6.83 -23.55
N PHE A 68 19.88 7.75 -22.59
CA PHE A 68 19.50 7.46 -21.21
C PHE A 68 18.41 8.40 -20.76
N ALA A 69 17.51 7.92 -19.93
CA ALA A 69 16.57 8.80 -19.25
C ALA A 69 16.24 8.30 -17.85
N ILE A 70 15.93 9.26 -16.99
CA ILE A 70 15.44 9.03 -15.64
C ILE A 70 14.19 9.89 -15.45
N GLY A 71 13.20 9.37 -14.75
CA GLY A 71 11.96 10.08 -14.47
C GLY A 71 11.38 9.71 -13.12
N HIS A 72 10.58 10.62 -12.60
CA HIS A 72 10.09 10.55 -11.23
C HIS A 72 8.66 11.09 -11.10
N THR A 73 7.85 10.41 -10.29
CA THR A 73 6.60 10.93 -9.75
C THR A 73 6.73 11.10 -8.24
N ARG A 74 6.37 12.28 -7.74
CA ARG A 74 6.63 12.67 -6.35
C ARG A 74 5.34 12.77 -5.54
N TRP A 75 5.37 12.20 -4.35
CA TRP A 75 4.53 12.57 -3.21
C TRP A 75 5.42 13.38 -2.24
N ALA A 76 5.07 14.64 -2.01
CA ALA A 76 5.86 15.54 -1.19
C ALA A 76 5.78 15.17 0.30
N THR A 77 6.88 14.69 0.88
CA THR A 77 7.07 14.54 2.34
C THR A 77 7.77 15.77 2.94
N HIS A 78 8.80 16.28 2.25
CA HIS A 78 9.52 17.51 2.62
C HIS A 78 9.34 18.61 1.56
N GLY A 79 9.00 19.83 1.99
CA GLY A 79 8.83 20.98 1.11
C GLY A 79 7.56 20.93 0.26
N LYS A 80 7.04 22.12 -0.12
CA LYS A 80 5.78 22.24 -0.87
C LYS A 80 5.89 21.61 -2.28
N PRO A 81 4.80 21.10 -2.87
CA PRO A 81 4.73 20.71 -4.27
C PRO A 81 4.99 21.91 -5.19
N THR A 82 6.24 22.09 -5.62
CA THR A 82 6.67 23.16 -6.52
C THR A 82 7.55 22.57 -7.61
N GLU A 83 7.68 23.25 -8.73
CA GLU A 83 8.57 22.80 -9.81
C GLU A 83 10.04 22.72 -9.35
N ILE A 84 10.45 23.59 -8.43
CA ILE A 84 11.79 23.57 -7.83
C ILE A 84 12.01 22.28 -7.02
N ASN A 85 11.04 21.89 -6.20
CA ASN A 85 11.10 20.68 -5.37
C ASN A 85 10.75 19.39 -6.12
N ALA A 86 10.25 19.48 -7.35
CA ALA A 86 10.03 18.32 -8.19
C ALA A 86 11.38 17.73 -8.64
N HIS A 87 11.43 16.40 -8.72
CA HIS A 87 12.58 15.69 -9.27
C HIS A 87 12.51 15.69 -10.81
N PRO A 88 13.64 15.60 -11.53
CA PRO A 88 15.01 15.50 -11.04
C PRO A 88 15.54 16.78 -10.37
N HIS A 89 16.38 16.62 -9.34
CA HIS A 89 17.20 17.70 -8.81
C HIS A 89 18.44 17.88 -9.68
N LEU A 90 18.86 19.13 -9.85
CA LEU A 90 19.90 19.54 -10.80
C LEU A 90 21.13 20.03 -10.04
N GLY A 91 22.29 19.53 -10.45
CA GLY A 91 23.59 20.15 -10.22
C GLY A 91 24.00 21.02 -11.42
N GLN A 92 25.27 21.40 -11.48
CA GLN A 92 25.84 22.14 -12.59
C GLN A 92 25.88 21.32 -13.88
N TYR A 93 26.13 20.02 -13.78
CA TYR A 93 26.28 19.11 -14.93
C TYR A 93 25.64 17.73 -14.71
N SER A 94 24.95 17.53 -13.59
CA SER A 94 24.37 16.26 -13.17
C SER A 94 22.91 16.42 -12.78
N CYS A 95 22.13 15.33 -12.82
CA CYS A 95 20.81 15.32 -12.23
C CYS A 95 20.51 13.98 -11.54
N VAL A 96 19.67 14.05 -10.51
CA VAL A 96 19.35 12.92 -9.64
C VAL A 96 17.86 12.83 -9.40
N ILE A 97 17.35 11.60 -9.34
CA ILE A 97 16.03 11.27 -8.80
C ILE A 97 16.19 10.34 -7.61
N HIS A 98 15.28 10.48 -6.64
CA HIS A 98 15.39 9.82 -5.36
C HIS A 98 14.00 9.40 -4.84
N ASN A 99 13.90 8.19 -4.29
CA ASN A 99 12.79 7.74 -3.46
C ASN A 99 13.35 7.42 -2.08
N GLY A 100 12.83 8.04 -1.03
CA GLY A 100 13.36 7.83 0.32
C GLY A 100 13.45 9.11 1.13
N ILE A 101 14.20 9.06 2.22
CA ILE A 101 14.57 10.20 3.06
C ILE A 101 16.06 10.10 3.39
N ILE A 102 16.79 11.18 3.13
CA ILE A 102 18.17 11.34 3.59
C ILE A 102 18.15 11.99 4.99
N GLU A 103 18.35 11.19 6.03
CA GLU A 103 18.19 11.61 7.43
C GLU A 103 19.24 12.65 7.86
N ASN A 104 20.48 12.52 7.34
CA ASN A 104 21.58 13.43 7.63
C ASN A 104 21.71 14.57 6.60
N TYR A 105 20.65 14.88 5.84
CA TYR A 105 20.71 15.92 4.79
C TYR A 105 21.19 17.27 5.32
N LYS A 106 20.81 17.63 6.56
CA LYS A 106 21.21 18.91 7.16
C LYS A 106 22.71 18.99 7.43
N GLU A 107 23.31 17.92 7.97
CA GLU A 107 24.76 17.85 8.20
C GLU A 107 25.54 18.02 6.89
N ILE A 108 25.09 17.32 5.84
CA ILE A 108 25.69 17.39 4.50
C ILE A 108 25.52 18.79 3.91
N LYS A 109 24.31 19.36 4.00
CA LYS A 109 24.00 20.70 3.50
C LYS A 109 24.88 21.76 4.16
N ASP A 110 24.98 21.75 5.49
CA ASP A 110 25.81 22.71 6.25
C ASP A 110 27.29 22.62 5.83
N LYS A 111 27.83 21.40 5.63
CA LYS A 111 29.19 21.17 5.12
C LYS A 111 29.41 21.73 3.71
N LEU A 112 28.44 21.54 2.81
CA LEU A 112 28.53 22.01 1.43
C LEU A 112 28.35 23.54 1.33
N GLU A 113 27.47 24.13 2.14
CA GLU A 113 27.29 25.59 2.23
C GLU A 113 28.56 26.27 2.76
N GLN A 114 29.24 25.69 3.76
CA GLN A 114 30.55 26.14 4.21
C GLN A 114 31.63 26.07 3.12
N SER A 115 31.45 25.17 2.15
CA SER A 115 32.32 25.03 0.97
C SER A 115 31.89 25.94 -0.20
N GLY A 116 30.91 26.83 0.01
CA GLY A 116 30.45 27.82 -0.97
C GLY A 116 29.38 27.33 -1.94
N ILE A 117 28.76 26.17 -1.71
CA ILE A 117 27.68 25.64 -2.55
C ILE A 117 26.33 26.20 -2.10
N THR A 118 25.53 26.69 -3.04
CA THR A 118 24.19 27.22 -2.78
C THR A 118 23.10 26.21 -3.11
N PHE A 119 22.10 26.09 -2.25
CA PHE A 119 20.93 25.24 -2.44
C PHE A 119 19.71 26.05 -2.89
N LEU A 120 18.92 25.49 -3.79
CA LEU A 120 17.73 26.13 -4.37
C LEU A 120 16.42 25.60 -3.78
N SER A 121 16.41 24.34 -3.36
CA SER A 121 15.22 23.62 -2.95
C SER A 121 15.15 23.42 -1.43
N GLN A 122 13.98 22.95 -0.99
CA GLN A 122 13.71 22.59 0.40
C GLN A 122 13.73 21.07 0.62
N THR A 123 14.21 20.31 -0.37
CA THR A 123 14.22 18.85 -0.32
C THR A 123 15.56 18.35 0.20
N ASP A 124 15.51 17.20 0.85
CA ASP A 124 16.67 16.40 1.20
C ASP A 124 17.42 15.90 -0.05
N THR A 125 16.71 15.61 -1.14
CA THR A 125 17.30 15.08 -2.39
C THR A 125 18.38 15.98 -3.00
N GLU A 126 18.28 17.31 -2.91
CA GLU A 126 19.27 18.21 -3.55
C GLU A 126 20.68 18.01 -3.00
N VAL A 127 20.83 17.59 -1.74
CA VAL A 127 22.14 17.32 -1.14
C VAL A 127 22.88 16.20 -1.87
N ILE A 128 22.17 15.25 -2.47
CA ILE A 128 22.76 14.11 -3.18
C ILE A 128 23.52 14.60 -4.42
N VAL A 129 22.89 15.42 -5.26
CA VAL A 129 23.54 15.90 -6.51
C VAL A 129 24.66 16.89 -6.21
N GLN A 130 24.50 17.75 -5.20
CA GLN A 130 25.53 18.70 -4.80
C GLN A 130 26.75 18.00 -4.18
N LEU A 131 26.53 16.98 -3.34
CA LEU A 131 27.60 16.18 -2.75
C LEU A 131 28.35 15.37 -3.81
N PHE A 132 27.62 14.77 -4.76
CA PHE A 132 28.23 14.09 -5.90
C PHE A 132 29.13 15.01 -6.72
N GLU A 133 28.64 16.20 -7.09
CA GLU A 133 29.45 17.14 -7.86
C GLU A 133 30.63 17.69 -7.07
N PHE A 134 30.49 17.86 -5.74
CA PHE A 134 31.60 18.21 -4.87
C PHE A 134 32.74 17.19 -4.95
N TYR A 135 32.45 15.89 -4.86
CA TYR A 135 33.47 14.85 -5.01
C TYR A 135 33.98 14.70 -6.45
N ALA A 136 33.11 14.82 -7.45
CA ALA A 136 33.45 14.67 -8.87
C ALA A 136 34.34 15.79 -9.44
N LYS A 137 34.74 16.78 -8.63
CA LYS A 137 35.78 17.77 -9.00
C LYS A 137 37.16 17.12 -9.08
N ASP A 138 37.48 16.25 -8.12
CA ASP A 138 38.84 15.79 -7.87
C ASP A 138 39.00 14.26 -7.95
N THR A 139 37.94 13.51 -8.24
CA THR A 139 37.97 12.05 -8.33
C THR A 139 37.30 11.52 -9.59
N ASP A 140 37.59 10.26 -9.93
CA ASP A 140 36.83 9.50 -10.92
C ASP A 140 35.33 9.54 -10.59
N ILE A 141 34.49 9.53 -11.64
CA ILE A 141 33.05 9.72 -11.52
C ILE A 141 32.38 8.61 -10.71
N PHE A 142 32.78 7.36 -10.90
CA PHE A 142 32.20 6.26 -10.14
C PHE A 142 32.66 6.28 -8.68
N GLU A 143 33.92 6.64 -8.44
CA GLU A 143 34.43 6.82 -7.07
C GLU A 143 33.77 8.02 -6.36
N ALA A 144 33.46 9.10 -7.06
CA ALA A 144 32.68 10.22 -6.53
C ALA A 144 31.27 9.77 -6.13
N PHE A 145 30.64 8.93 -6.96
CA PHE A 145 29.34 8.36 -6.64
C PHE A 145 29.39 7.46 -5.40
N LYS A 146 30.38 6.55 -5.30
CA LYS A 146 30.57 5.73 -4.08
C LYS A 146 30.71 6.58 -2.82
N LYS A 147 31.61 7.56 -2.83
CA LYS A 147 31.81 8.48 -1.69
C LYS A 147 30.53 9.22 -1.31
N THR A 148 29.73 9.59 -2.31
CA THR A 148 28.43 10.22 -2.07
C THR A 148 27.52 9.27 -1.30
N ILE A 149 27.33 8.04 -1.79
CA ILE A 149 26.45 7.03 -1.18
C ILE A 149 26.91 6.66 0.23
N ASP A 150 28.22 6.53 0.46
CA ASP A 150 28.80 6.18 1.76
C ASP A 150 28.54 7.23 2.85
N GLU A 151 28.31 8.49 2.46
CA GLU A 151 28.01 9.60 3.37
C GLU A 151 26.50 9.74 3.64
N LEU A 152 25.63 9.13 2.84
CA LEU A 152 24.18 9.21 3.03
C LEU A 152 23.71 8.27 4.16
N ARG A 153 22.83 8.77 5.02
CA ARG A 153 22.09 7.97 6.01
C ARG A 153 20.59 8.04 5.74
N GLY A 154 19.91 6.92 5.99
CA GLY A 154 18.47 6.77 5.76
C GLY A 154 18.14 5.79 4.65
N ALA A 155 16.89 5.82 4.21
CA ALA A 155 16.37 4.97 3.14
C ALA A 155 16.40 5.72 1.82
N PHE A 156 16.93 5.14 0.75
CA PHE A 156 17.00 5.75 -0.57
C PHE A 156 17.04 4.73 -1.71
N ALA A 157 16.41 5.08 -2.82
CA ALA A 157 16.65 4.51 -4.15
C ALA A 157 16.97 5.68 -5.08
N ILE A 158 18.13 5.62 -5.74
CA ILE A 158 18.72 6.75 -6.47
C ILE A 158 19.01 6.32 -7.90
N LEU A 159 18.66 7.18 -8.86
CA LEU A 159 19.26 7.17 -10.20
C LEU A 159 19.91 8.53 -10.47
N LEU A 160 21.13 8.52 -10.99
CA LEU A 160 21.90 9.72 -11.30
C LEU A 160 22.51 9.62 -12.71
N ILE A 161 22.43 10.73 -13.45
CA ILE A 161 23.10 10.90 -14.75
C ILE A 161 23.91 12.19 -14.76
N THR A 162 25.02 12.22 -15.50
CA THR A 162 25.95 13.37 -15.49
C THR A 162 26.61 13.59 -16.85
N LYS A 163 26.83 14.86 -17.23
CA LYS A 163 27.55 15.19 -18.48
C LYS A 163 29.03 14.83 -18.43
N LYS A 164 29.62 14.68 -17.24
CA LYS A 164 31.02 14.22 -17.07
C LYS A 164 31.19 12.74 -17.43
N ASP A 165 30.10 12.00 -17.49
CA ASP A 165 30.07 10.61 -17.91
C ASP A 165 28.77 10.32 -18.66
N PRO A 166 28.72 10.71 -19.96
CA PRO A 166 27.49 10.69 -20.73
C PRO A 166 27.06 9.26 -21.14
N ASN A 167 27.76 8.22 -20.70
CA ASN A 167 27.54 6.83 -21.13
C ASN A 167 26.97 5.91 -20.04
N ARG A 168 26.84 6.41 -18.80
CA ARG A 168 26.43 5.61 -17.64
C ARG A 168 25.27 6.23 -16.89
N VAL A 169 24.37 5.37 -16.41
CA VAL A 169 23.41 5.69 -15.35
C VAL A 169 23.92 5.08 -14.06
N PHE A 170 24.11 5.89 -13.04
CA PHE A 170 24.51 5.44 -11.70
C PHE A 170 23.26 5.17 -10.86
N PHE A 171 23.31 4.12 -10.05
CA PHE A 171 22.20 3.75 -9.18
C PHE A 171 22.67 3.30 -7.80
N ALA A 172 21.83 3.54 -6.80
CA ALA A 172 22.05 3.03 -5.44
C ALA A 172 20.72 2.73 -4.76
N LYS A 173 20.75 1.76 -3.85
CA LYS A 173 19.61 1.30 -3.06
C LYS A 173 20.00 1.04 -1.62
N ASN A 174 19.22 1.59 -0.71
CA ASN A 174 19.15 1.21 0.69
C ASN A 174 17.70 1.35 1.20
N ALA A 175 17.08 0.26 1.65
CA ALA A 175 15.72 0.16 2.19
C ALA A 175 14.54 0.56 1.26
N ALA A 176 14.71 1.46 0.29
CA ALA A 176 13.68 1.79 -0.70
C ALA A 176 13.77 0.86 -1.94
N PRO A 177 12.65 0.41 -2.54
CA PRO A 177 12.69 -0.55 -3.64
C PRO A 177 13.29 0.04 -4.93
N LEU A 178 14.19 -0.71 -5.57
CA LEU A 178 14.73 -0.44 -6.89
C LEU A 178 15.01 -1.76 -7.62
N ILE A 179 14.50 -1.87 -8.84
CA ILE A 179 14.50 -3.07 -9.67
C ILE A 179 15.18 -2.73 -11.00
N ILE A 180 16.04 -3.62 -11.48
CA ILE A 180 16.68 -3.52 -12.80
C ILE A 180 16.05 -4.56 -13.71
N GLY A 181 15.33 -4.12 -14.73
CA GLY A 181 14.73 -4.96 -15.75
C GLY A 181 15.55 -5.01 -17.03
N LYS A 182 15.49 -6.14 -17.73
CA LYS A 182 16.16 -6.35 -19.02
C LYS A 182 15.19 -6.94 -20.04
N ASN A 183 15.24 -6.45 -21.27
CA ASN A 183 14.46 -6.98 -22.38
C ASN A 183 15.33 -7.87 -23.32
N GLN A 184 14.69 -8.46 -24.33
CA GLN A 184 15.36 -9.30 -25.34
C GLN A 184 16.45 -8.56 -26.13
N GLU A 185 16.32 -7.25 -26.29
CA GLU A 185 17.28 -6.40 -27.01
C GLU A 185 18.47 -5.95 -26.13
N ASN A 186 18.55 -6.47 -24.89
CA ASN A 186 19.51 -6.07 -23.86
C ASN A 186 19.40 -4.60 -23.42
N GLU A 187 18.26 -3.97 -23.66
CA GLU A 187 17.97 -2.65 -23.09
C GLU A 187 17.69 -2.79 -21.59
N ILE A 188 18.09 -1.77 -20.83
CA ILE A 188 18.01 -1.76 -19.37
C ILE A 188 16.93 -0.79 -18.91
N TYR A 189 16.11 -1.26 -17.99
CA TYR A 189 15.04 -0.50 -17.37
C TYR A 189 15.29 -0.46 -15.86
N PHE A 190 14.94 0.65 -15.23
CA PHE A 190 14.94 0.79 -13.77
C PHE A 190 13.54 1.14 -13.33
N ALA A 191 13.05 0.56 -12.24
CA ALA A 191 11.77 0.93 -11.66
C ALA A 191 11.74 0.73 -10.14
N SER A 192 10.95 1.54 -9.44
CA SER A 192 10.68 1.33 -8.00
C SER A 192 9.51 0.36 -7.74
N GLY A 193 9.15 -0.47 -8.72
CA GLY A 193 8.11 -1.49 -8.65
C GLY A 193 7.95 -2.20 -9.99
N ASP A 194 7.25 -3.34 -10.01
CA ASP A 194 7.18 -4.20 -11.20
C ASP A 194 6.34 -3.61 -12.34
N ALA A 195 5.28 -2.87 -12.01
CA ALA A 195 4.26 -2.46 -12.99
C ALA A 195 4.81 -1.78 -14.27
N PRO A 196 5.80 -0.87 -14.21
CA PRO A 196 6.43 -0.27 -15.39
C PRO A 196 7.23 -1.26 -16.26
N LEU A 197 7.67 -2.38 -15.69
CA LEU A 197 8.53 -3.37 -16.35
C LEU A 197 7.70 -4.47 -17.02
N ILE A 198 6.48 -4.73 -16.56
CA ILE A 198 5.64 -5.82 -17.04
C ILE A 198 5.42 -5.66 -18.56
N GLY A 199 5.79 -6.71 -19.30
CA GLY A 199 5.76 -6.81 -20.76
C GLY A 199 6.54 -5.73 -21.51
N LEU A 200 7.52 -5.11 -20.86
CA LEU A 200 8.69 -4.48 -21.49
C LEU A 200 9.95 -5.32 -21.23
N CYS A 201 10.06 -5.89 -20.03
CA CYS A 201 11.17 -6.74 -19.60
C CYS A 201 10.74 -8.21 -19.49
N GLU A 202 11.69 -9.12 -19.70
CA GLU A 202 11.51 -10.55 -19.49
C GLU A 202 12.03 -11.00 -18.14
N GLU A 203 13.12 -10.39 -17.72
CA GLU A 203 13.83 -10.73 -16.49
C GLU A 203 14.20 -9.47 -15.71
N VAL A 204 14.30 -9.63 -14.39
CA VAL A 204 14.57 -8.55 -13.44
C VAL A 204 15.58 -8.97 -12.37
N ILE A 205 16.31 -7.99 -11.83
CA ILE A 205 17.12 -8.08 -10.63
C ILE A 205 16.48 -7.18 -9.58
N TYR A 206 16.06 -7.77 -8.46
CA TYR A 206 15.68 -7.01 -7.26
C TYR A 206 16.95 -6.70 -6.47
N LEU A 207 17.27 -5.42 -6.32
CA LEU A 207 18.49 -5.02 -5.61
C LEU A 207 18.34 -5.25 -4.11
N GLU A 208 19.40 -5.73 -3.48
CA GLU A 208 19.50 -5.85 -2.02
C GLU A 208 19.84 -4.49 -1.39
N ASP A 209 19.70 -4.38 -0.07
CA ASP A 209 20.13 -3.18 0.65
C ASP A 209 21.65 -2.97 0.54
N LEU A 210 22.05 -1.70 0.57
CA LEU A 210 23.43 -1.26 0.37
C LEU A 210 24.02 -1.68 -1.00
N SER A 211 23.16 -1.84 -2.00
CA SER A 211 23.58 -2.05 -3.39
C SER A 211 23.86 -0.72 -4.07
N LEU A 212 24.93 -0.64 -4.86
CA LEU A 212 25.21 0.49 -5.74
C LEU A 212 25.89 0.02 -7.02
N GLY A 213 25.85 0.84 -8.06
CA GLY A 213 26.45 0.45 -9.33
C GLY A 213 26.23 1.43 -10.46
N TYR A 214 26.48 0.95 -11.66
CA TYR A 214 26.21 1.67 -12.89
C TYR A 214 25.77 0.73 -14.00
N ALA A 215 25.04 1.27 -14.97
CA ALA A 215 24.66 0.58 -16.19
C ALA A 215 24.97 1.43 -17.42
N SER A 216 25.39 0.77 -18.49
CA SER A 216 25.65 1.35 -19.81
C SER A 216 25.04 0.43 -20.90
N LYS A 217 25.37 0.70 -22.17
CA LYS A 217 25.03 -0.22 -23.28
C LYS A 217 25.67 -1.60 -23.13
N GLU A 218 26.87 -1.64 -22.59
CA GLU A 218 27.78 -2.79 -22.65
C GLU A 218 27.91 -3.49 -21.30
N GLU A 219 27.72 -2.76 -20.21
CA GLU A 219 28.04 -3.23 -18.88
C GLU A 219 26.92 -2.89 -17.88
N LEU A 220 26.60 -3.87 -17.03
CA LEU A 220 25.84 -3.67 -15.80
C LEU A 220 26.72 -4.16 -14.64
N ALA A 221 27.22 -3.23 -13.83
CA ALA A 221 28.06 -3.52 -12.68
C ALA A 221 27.29 -3.23 -11.39
N ILE A 222 27.03 -4.27 -10.59
CA ILE A 222 26.36 -4.18 -9.29
C ILE A 222 27.37 -4.49 -8.19
N PHE A 223 27.45 -3.63 -7.19
CA PHE A 223 28.28 -3.81 -6.01
C PHE A 223 27.38 -3.95 -4.78
N GLU A 224 27.65 -4.95 -3.96
CA GLU A 224 27.02 -5.16 -2.65
C GLU A 224 28.12 -5.15 -1.60
N ASN A 225 28.01 -4.30 -0.58
CA ASN A 225 29.06 -4.10 0.44
C ASN A 225 30.44 -3.86 -0.19
N HIS A 226 30.50 -3.00 -1.20
CA HIS A 226 31.70 -2.65 -2.00
C HIS A 226 32.33 -3.80 -2.80
N LYS A 227 31.68 -4.95 -2.93
CA LYS A 227 32.16 -6.08 -3.74
C LYS A 227 31.33 -6.23 -5.00
N LEU A 228 32.01 -6.41 -6.13
CA LEU A 228 31.34 -6.70 -7.40
C LEU A 228 30.56 -8.02 -7.29
N LYS A 229 29.28 -7.98 -7.64
CA LYS A 229 28.37 -9.12 -7.63
C LYS A 229 28.18 -9.66 -9.04
N GLN A 230 28.00 -10.98 -9.13
CA GLN A 230 27.53 -11.61 -10.35
C GLN A 230 26.03 -11.37 -10.51
N ASN A 231 25.65 -10.77 -11.64
CA ASN A 231 24.25 -10.48 -11.95
C ASN A 231 23.46 -11.79 -12.12
N SER A 232 22.38 -11.95 -11.36
CA SER A 232 21.45 -13.09 -11.47
C SER A 232 20.06 -12.54 -11.71
N PHE A 233 19.56 -12.75 -12.93
CA PHE A 233 18.25 -12.32 -13.36
C PHE A 233 17.19 -13.37 -13.01
N THR A 234 15.99 -12.90 -12.66
CA THR A 234 14.81 -13.71 -12.36
C THR A 234 13.69 -13.37 -13.31
N LYS A 235 12.88 -14.34 -13.72
CA LYS A 235 11.80 -14.09 -14.69
C LYS A 235 10.72 -13.19 -14.09
N LEU A 236 10.32 -12.16 -14.83
CA LEU A 236 9.22 -11.27 -14.44
C LEU A 236 7.86 -11.92 -14.77
N SER A 237 6.93 -11.94 -13.83
CA SER A 237 5.57 -12.44 -14.06
C SER A 237 4.78 -11.50 -14.99
N GLY A 238 4.15 -12.05 -16.02
CA GLY A 238 3.74 -11.32 -17.23
C GLY A 238 2.32 -10.75 -17.30
N ASP A 239 1.48 -10.87 -16.27
CA ASP A 239 0.05 -10.57 -16.42
C ASP A 239 -0.31 -9.07 -16.39
N LYS A 240 -0.22 -8.42 -17.56
CA LYS A 240 -0.72 -7.05 -17.82
C LYS A 240 -2.24 -6.88 -17.60
N ALA A 241 -3.02 -7.95 -17.62
CA ALA A 241 -4.49 -7.88 -17.58
C ALA A 241 -5.02 -7.26 -16.27
N PHE A 242 -4.36 -7.51 -15.14
CA PHE A 242 -4.79 -6.99 -13.84
C PHE A 242 -4.60 -5.48 -13.67
N ALA A 243 -3.78 -4.85 -14.52
CA ALA A 243 -3.39 -3.44 -14.41
C ALA A 243 -4.33 -2.45 -15.15
N LYS A 244 -5.37 -2.92 -15.86
CA LYS A 244 -6.32 -2.06 -16.59
C LYS A 244 -7.68 -1.95 -15.87
N LYS A 245 -8.45 -0.90 -16.15
CA LYS A 245 -9.80 -0.67 -15.60
C LYS A 245 -10.86 -1.62 -16.15
N ASP A 246 -10.62 -2.25 -17.30
CA ASP A 246 -11.45 -3.35 -17.85
C ASP A 246 -12.96 -3.02 -17.95
N GLY A 247 -13.28 -1.81 -18.41
CA GLY A 247 -14.66 -1.34 -18.59
C GLY A 247 -15.28 -0.69 -17.35
N PHE A 248 -14.63 -0.74 -16.18
CA PHE A 248 -15.05 -0.01 -14.99
C PHE A 248 -14.64 1.47 -15.04
N ARG A 249 -15.35 2.32 -14.28
CA ARG A 249 -15.07 3.77 -14.23
C ARG A 249 -13.77 4.04 -13.48
N PHE A 250 -13.54 3.28 -12.41
CA PHE A 250 -12.45 3.45 -11.47
C PHE A 250 -11.77 2.11 -11.18
N PHE A 251 -10.49 2.14 -10.83
CA PHE A 251 -9.78 0.96 -10.31
C PHE A 251 -10.42 0.49 -9.01
N MET A 252 -10.78 1.40 -8.09
CA MET A 252 -11.45 1.02 -6.85
C MET A 252 -12.76 0.26 -7.12
N GLU A 253 -13.57 0.74 -8.09
CA GLU A 253 -14.81 0.05 -8.47
C GLU A 253 -14.53 -1.35 -9.00
N LYS A 254 -13.59 -1.50 -9.94
CA LYS A 254 -13.15 -2.80 -10.44
C LYS A 254 -12.73 -3.73 -9.29
N GLU A 255 -11.89 -3.23 -8.40
CA GLU A 255 -11.31 -4.00 -7.30
C GLU A 255 -12.36 -4.47 -6.30
N ILE A 256 -13.41 -3.67 -6.05
CA ILE A 256 -14.57 -4.10 -5.25
C ILE A 256 -15.28 -5.28 -5.94
N TYR A 257 -15.52 -5.17 -7.25
CA TYR A 257 -16.21 -6.21 -8.04
C TYR A 257 -15.38 -7.49 -8.20
N GLU A 258 -14.05 -7.39 -8.20
CA GLU A 258 -13.13 -8.52 -8.31
C GLU A 258 -13.11 -9.42 -7.06
N GLN A 259 -13.53 -8.93 -5.90
CA GLN A 259 -13.40 -9.64 -4.61
C GLN A 259 -13.95 -11.06 -4.64
N SER A 260 -15.06 -11.31 -5.33
CA SER A 260 -15.65 -12.66 -5.45
C SER A 260 -14.69 -13.65 -6.13
N ARG A 261 -14.14 -13.26 -7.28
CA ARG A 261 -13.16 -14.08 -8.01
C ARG A 261 -11.88 -14.22 -7.20
N VAL A 262 -11.33 -13.10 -6.72
CA VAL A 262 -10.07 -13.07 -5.97
C VAL A 262 -10.15 -13.94 -4.73
N MET A 263 -11.21 -13.81 -3.91
CA MET A 263 -11.36 -14.66 -2.73
C MET A 263 -11.46 -16.15 -3.10
N SER A 264 -12.12 -16.50 -4.21
CA SER A 264 -12.12 -17.91 -4.69
C SER A 264 -10.72 -18.41 -5.01
N GLU A 265 -9.89 -17.58 -5.65
CA GLU A 265 -8.48 -17.89 -5.96
C GLU A 265 -7.62 -18.01 -4.69
N VAL A 266 -7.88 -17.19 -3.67
CA VAL A 266 -7.20 -17.29 -2.36
C VAL A 266 -7.52 -18.62 -1.68
N LEU A 267 -8.78 -19.07 -1.73
CA LEU A 267 -9.19 -20.35 -1.13
C LEU A 267 -8.60 -21.56 -1.87
N MET A 268 -8.32 -21.42 -3.17
CA MET A 268 -7.81 -22.49 -4.00
C MET A 268 -6.44 -22.98 -3.52
N GLY A 269 -6.32 -24.28 -3.28
CA GLY A 269 -5.11 -24.89 -2.72
C GLY A 269 -4.87 -24.64 -1.23
N ARG A 270 -5.78 -23.93 -0.54
CA ARG A 270 -5.73 -23.71 0.91
C ARG A 270 -6.84 -24.41 1.68
N ILE A 271 -7.77 -25.04 0.97
CA ILE A 271 -8.82 -25.89 1.53
C ILE A 271 -8.71 -27.27 0.88
N ASN A 272 -8.59 -28.31 1.70
CA ASN A 272 -8.61 -29.70 1.27
C ASN A 272 -9.72 -30.45 2.02
N GLY A 273 -10.83 -30.72 1.34
CA GLY A 273 -12.02 -31.27 1.99
C GLY A 273 -12.55 -30.34 3.07
N ASP A 274 -12.56 -30.82 4.31
CA ASP A 274 -13.02 -30.08 5.50
C ASP A 274 -11.87 -29.47 6.32
N GLU A 275 -10.70 -29.27 5.70
CA GLU A 275 -9.51 -28.78 6.38
C GLU A 275 -8.90 -27.55 5.68
N VAL A 276 -8.42 -26.58 6.46
CA VAL A 276 -7.49 -25.56 5.96
C VAL A 276 -6.08 -26.16 5.93
N VAL A 277 -5.39 -25.97 4.82
CA VAL A 277 -4.01 -26.43 4.61
C VAL A 277 -3.13 -25.25 4.19
N PHE A 278 -1.92 -25.23 4.74
CA PHE A 278 -0.85 -24.30 4.37
C PHE A 278 0.44 -25.11 4.27
N ASP A 279 0.86 -25.41 3.05
CA ASP A 279 2.10 -26.15 2.80
C ASP A 279 3.30 -25.41 3.42
N GLU A 280 3.26 -24.08 3.41
CA GLU A 280 4.27 -23.20 3.98
C GLU A 280 4.41 -23.35 5.51
N LEU A 281 3.40 -23.91 6.18
CA LEU A 281 3.33 -24.05 7.64
C LEU A 281 3.26 -25.50 8.12
N GLU A 282 3.35 -26.48 7.22
CA GLU A 282 3.11 -27.89 7.57
C GLU A 282 4.07 -28.38 8.67
N ASN A 283 5.34 -27.97 8.57
CA ASN A 283 6.41 -28.33 9.49
C ASN A 283 6.47 -27.46 10.76
N GLU A 284 5.60 -26.47 10.88
CA GLU A 284 5.60 -25.53 12.00
C GLU A 284 4.66 -25.98 13.11
N ASP A 285 5.20 -26.18 14.31
CA ASP A 285 4.38 -26.45 15.49
C ASP A 285 3.83 -25.14 16.08
N LEU A 286 2.71 -24.69 15.51
CA LEU A 286 1.97 -23.53 15.99
C LEU A 286 1.03 -23.86 17.18
N SER A 287 0.94 -25.11 17.60
CA SER A 287 0.04 -25.52 18.69
C SER A 287 0.50 -25.02 20.06
N THR A 288 1.80 -24.76 20.20
CA THR A 288 2.46 -24.28 21.43
C THR A 288 2.32 -22.77 21.65
N ILE A 289 1.78 -22.03 20.68
CA ILE A 289 1.62 -20.58 20.78
C ILE A 289 0.49 -20.26 21.78
N GLU A 290 0.84 -19.46 22.78
CA GLU A 290 -0.08 -19.00 23.84
C GLU A 290 -0.58 -17.57 23.60
N GLU A 291 0.18 -16.75 22.86
CA GLU A 291 -0.12 -15.35 22.64
C GLU A 291 0.27 -14.93 21.22
N ILE A 292 -0.63 -14.20 20.56
CA ILE A 292 -0.41 -13.59 19.25
C ILE A 292 -0.42 -12.08 19.42
N THR A 293 0.60 -11.41 18.88
CA THR A 293 0.58 -9.96 18.69
C THR A 293 0.46 -9.67 17.20
N LEU A 294 -0.62 -9.01 16.80
CA LEU A 294 -0.86 -8.55 15.43
C LEU A 294 -0.47 -7.07 15.33
N CYS A 295 0.35 -6.72 14.35
CA CYS A 295 0.88 -5.36 14.18
C CYS A 295 0.72 -4.87 12.74
N ALA A 296 0.08 -3.72 12.55
CA ALA A 296 -0.19 -3.16 11.22
C ALA A 296 -0.53 -1.65 11.29
N CYS A 297 -0.78 -1.04 10.13
CA CYS A 297 -1.26 0.34 10.00
C CYS A 297 -2.55 0.40 9.16
N GLY A 298 -3.38 1.43 9.40
CA GLY A 298 -4.56 1.75 8.58
C GLY A 298 -5.54 0.60 8.40
N THR A 299 -6.01 0.38 7.17
CA THR A 299 -6.93 -0.73 6.83
C THR A 299 -6.40 -2.12 7.26
N SER A 300 -5.08 -2.37 7.18
CA SER A 300 -4.51 -3.64 7.65
C SER A 300 -4.55 -3.79 9.18
N TYR A 301 -4.53 -2.68 9.93
CA TYR A 301 -4.81 -2.68 11.36
C TYR A 301 -6.26 -3.05 11.66
N HIS A 302 -7.23 -2.59 10.87
CA HIS A 302 -8.62 -3.05 11.02
C HIS A 302 -8.79 -4.55 10.73
N ALA A 303 -8.05 -5.09 9.76
CA ALA A 303 -8.06 -6.53 9.49
C ALA A 303 -7.47 -7.31 10.67
N ALA A 304 -6.40 -6.79 11.27
CA ALA A 304 -5.81 -7.33 12.49
C ALA A 304 -6.81 -7.33 13.66
N MET A 305 -7.51 -6.22 13.88
CA MET A 305 -8.56 -6.10 14.91
C MET A 305 -9.68 -7.11 14.69
N ALA A 306 -10.19 -7.26 13.46
CA ALA A 306 -11.21 -8.27 13.16
C ALA A 306 -10.70 -9.68 13.47
N SER A 307 -9.45 -9.98 13.08
CA SER A 307 -8.85 -11.29 13.28
C SER A 307 -8.58 -11.65 14.75
N ALA A 308 -8.35 -10.67 15.62
CA ALA A 308 -8.11 -10.94 17.03
C ALA A 308 -9.31 -11.64 17.70
N TYR A 309 -10.53 -11.20 17.38
CA TYR A 309 -11.74 -11.91 17.79
C TYR A 309 -11.78 -13.35 17.26
N LEU A 310 -11.29 -13.59 16.03
CA LEU A 310 -11.28 -14.93 15.42
C LEU A 310 -10.22 -15.85 16.06
N PHE A 311 -9.02 -15.36 16.35
CA PHE A 311 -7.99 -16.13 17.05
C PHE A 311 -8.45 -16.52 18.45
N GLU A 312 -9.06 -15.60 19.20
CA GLU A 312 -9.58 -15.91 20.54
C GLU A 312 -10.78 -16.87 20.47
N ARG A 313 -11.70 -16.64 19.53
CA ARG A 313 -12.93 -17.46 19.41
C ARG A 313 -12.63 -18.86 18.92
N LEU A 314 -11.81 -19.01 17.89
CA LEU A 314 -11.59 -20.27 17.18
C LEU A 314 -10.38 -21.03 17.72
N ALA A 315 -9.22 -20.37 17.81
CA ALA A 315 -7.97 -21.02 18.22
C ALA A 315 -7.74 -21.03 19.74
N LYS A 316 -8.57 -20.32 20.51
CA LYS A 316 -8.43 -20.13 21.96
C LYS A 316 -7.04 -19.57 22.33
N ILE A 317 -6.56 -18.62 21.54
CA ILE A 317 -5.27 -17.93 21.75
C ILE A 317 -5.54 -16.47 22.02
N LYS A 318 -4.94 -15.94 23.09
CA LYS A 318 -5.00 -14.51 23.38
C LYS A 318 -4.38 -13.73 22.22
N ALA A 319 -5.13 -12.78 21.67
CA ALA A 319 -4.69 -11.99 20.55
C ALA A 319 -4.69 -10.50 20.91
N LYS A 320 -3.54 -9.85 20.79
CA LYS A 320 -3.39 -8.41 20.96
C LYS A 320 -3.17 -7.76 19.61
N VAL A 321 -3.68 -6.55 19.43
CA VAL A 321 -3.49 -5.77 18.20
C VAL A 321 -2.79 -4.46 18.52
N GLU A 322 -1.83 -4.11 17.69
CA GLU A 322 -0.95 -2.95 17.86
C GLU A 322 -0.91 -2.11 16.58
N ILE A 323 -0.95 -0.80 16.75
CA ILE A 323 -0.64 0.14 15.67
C ILE A 323 0.88 0.20 15.56
N ALA A 324 1.44 -0.05 14.38
CA ALA A 324 2.89 -0.21 14.24
C ALA A 324 3.69 1.05 14.59
N SER A 325 3.16 2.23 14.28
CA SER A 325 3.77 3.53 14.62
C SER A 325 3.90 3.71 16.14
N GLU A 326 2.91 3.27 16.93
CA GLU A 326 2.99 3.33 18.40
C GLU A 326 3.88 2.21 18.96
N PHE A 327 3.86 1.04 18.33
CA PHE A 327 4.64 -0.11 18.77
C PHE A 327 6.15 0.14 18.69
N ARG A 328 6.63 0.74 17.59
CA ARG A 328 8.07 0.93 17.38
C ARG A 328 8.73 1.92 18.35
N TYR A 329 7.94 2.83 18.94
CA TYR A 329 8.46 3.89 19.81
C TYR A 329 8.31 3.62 21.31
N ARG A 330 7.55 2.60 21.68
CA ARG A 330 7.43 2.17 23.08
C ARG A 330 8.41 1.04 23.38
N ASP A 331 8.85 0.95 24.63
CA ASP A 331 9.61 -0.21 25.13
C ASP A 331 8.68 -1.44 25.24
N ALA A 332 8.37 -2.04 24.09
CA ALA A 332 7.45 -3.15 23.99
C ALA A 332 8.04 -4.41 24.63
N VAL A 333 7.25 -5.08 25.48
CA VAL A 333 7.63 -6.36 26.08
C VAL A 333 7.10 -7.49 25.21
N ILE A 334 8.03 -8.30 24.69
CA ILE A 334 7.71 -9.44 23.83
C ILE A 334 8.10 -10.74 24.54
N LYS A 335 7.19 -11.71 24.56
CA LYS A 335 7.45 -13.02 25.19
C LYS A 335 8.10 -13.98 24.18
N PRO A 336 9.06 -14.82 24.60
CA PRO A 336 9.72 -15.78 23.71
C PRO A 336 8.78 -16.75 22.98
N ASN A 337 7.68 -17.17 23.61
CA ASN A 337 6.69 -18.09 23.03
C ASN A 337 5.50 -17.36 22.36
N SER A 338 5.67 -16.10 21.98
CA SER A 338 4.65 -15.33 21.25
C SER A 338 4.88 -15.36 19.75
N LEU A 339 3.78 -15.38 18.99
CA LEU A 339 3.80 -15.21 17.55
C LEU A 339 3.55 -13.73 17.25
N PHE A 340 4.50 -13.10 16.55
CA PHE A 340 4.40 -11.70 16.14
C PHE A 340 4.01 -11.63 14.66
N ILE A 341 2.75 -11.32 14.39
CA ILE A 341 2.20 -11.27 13.03
C ILE A 341 2.18 -9.83 12.55
N VAL A 342 2.87 -9.53 11.46
CA VAL A 342 2.73 -8.25 10.75
C VAL A 342 1.83 -8.40 9.52
N ILE A 343 0.98 -7.40 9.28
CA ILE A 343 0.05 -7.41 8.14
C ILE A 343 0.30 -6.17 7.29
N SER A 344 0.62 -6.37 6.01
CA SER A 344 0.86 -5.26 5.07
C SER A 344 0.43 -5.65 3.66
N GLN A 345 -0.27 -4.76 2.95
CA GLN A 345 -0.56 -5.01 1.53
C GLN A 345 0.73 -4.93 0.70
N SER A 346 1.53 -3.88 0.88
CA SER A 346 2.70 -3.62 0.05
C SER A 346 3.93 -4.41 0.49
N GLY A 347 4.00 -4.79 1.76
CA GLY A 347 5.22 -5.36 2.36
C GLY A 347 6.34 -4.35 2.59
N GLU A 348 6.05 -3.06 2.39
CA GLU A 348 7.03 -1.96 2.41
C GLU A 348 6.63 -0.84 3.39
N THR A 349 5.59 -1.03 4.20
CA THR A 349 5.15 -0.02 5.18
C THR A 349 6.22 0.17 6.24
N ALA A 350 6.78 1.38 6.35
CA ALA A 350 7.97 1.66 7.15
C ALA A 350 7.80 1.27 8.63
N ASP A 351 6.74 1.74 9.30
CA ASP A 351 6.49 1.43 10.71
C ASP A 351 6.26 -0.07 10.95
N THR A 352 5.56 -0.75 10.03
CA THR A 352 5.31 -2.19 10.13
C THR A 352 6.60 -2.99 9.96
N LEU A 353 7.47 -2.57 9.02
CA LEU A 353 8.78 -3.19 8.81
C LEU A 353 9.68 -2.99 10.03
N GLU A 354 9.65 -1.81 10.65
CA GLU A 354 10.46 -1.54 11.84
C GLU A 354 9.96 -2.31 13.07
N ALA A 355 8.64 -2.38 13.27
CA ALA A 355 8.05 -3.21 14.31
C ALA A 355 8.42 -4.70 14.14
N LEU A 356 8.51 -5.19 12.89
CA LEU A 356 8.97 -6.55 12.59
C LEU A 356 10.43 -6.77 13.01
N LYS A 357 11.33 -5.82 12.73
CA LYS A 357 12.74 -5.89 13.15
C LYS A 357 12.87 -5.94 14.66
N ILE A 358 12.21 -5.03 15.37
CA ILE A 358 12.20 -4.96 16.84
C ILE A 358 11.72 -6.30 17.43
N ALA A 359 10.62 -6.85 16.90
CA ALA A 359 10.11 -8.13 17.37
C ALA A 359 11.08 -9.30 17.13
N LYS A 360 11.74 -9.30 15.97
CA LYS A 360 12.76 -10.30 15.63
C LYS A 360 13.99 -10.21 16.53
N GLU A 361 14.48 -9.00 16.78
CA GLU A 361 15.65 -8.74 17.65
C GLU A 361 15.38 -9.15 19.11
N GLN A 362 14.14 -8.99 19.58
CA GLN A 362 13.70 -9.45 20.90
C GLN A 362 13.37 -10.96 20.95
N GLY A 363 13.58 -11.69 19.85
CA GLY A 363 13.48 -13.15 19.81
C GLY A 363 12.06 -13.71 19.60
N ALA A 364 11.08 -12.91 19.20
CA ALA A 364 9.77 -13.45 18.81
C ALA A 364 9.84 -14.20 17.48
N LYS A 365 8.97 -15.21 17.35
CA LYS A 365 8.70 -15.85 16.07
C LYS A 365 7.85 -14.91 15.23
N THR A 366 8.44 -14.37 14.18
CA THR A 366 7.78 -13.37 13.33
C THR A 366 7.11 -13.99 12.10
N PHE A 367 5.93 -13.49 11.76
CA PHE A 367 5.10 -13.97 10.66
C PHE A 367 4.59 -12.80 9.82
N ALA A 368 4.77 -12.84 8.50
CA ALA A 368 4.24 -11.84 7.58
C ALA A 368 2.96 -12.32 6.88
N ILE A 369 1.88 -11.52 6.95
CA ILE A 369 0.72 -11.63 6.05
C ILE A 369 0.83 -10.51 5.02
N CYS A 370 1.21 -10.85 3.78
CA CYS A 370 1.55 -9.87 2.76
C CYS A 370 0.87 -10.15 1.42
N ASN A 371 0.61 -9.15 0.58
CA ASN A 371 0.15 -9.40 -0.79
C ASN A 371 1.29 -9.49 -1.81
N VAL A 372 2.38 -8.75 -1.58
CA VAL A 372 3.54 -8.67 -2.48
C VAL A 372 4.60 -9.68 -2.05
N ASP A 373 4.82 -10.66 -2.93
CA ASP A 373 5.92 -11.61 -2.78
C ASP A 373 7.28 -10.90 -2.87
N ASN A 374 8.30 -11.45 -2.20
CA ASN A 374 9.66 -10.89 -2.14
C ASN A 374 9.81 -9.46 -1.60
N SER A 375 8.77 -8.89 -0.99
CA SER A 375 8.84 -7.61 -0.28
C SER A 375 9.79 -7.66 0.93
N ASN A 376 10.22 -6.50 1.41
CA ASN A 376 11.12 -6.40 2.57
C ASN A 376 10.55 -7.10 3.82
N ILE A 377 9.26 -6.92 4.11
CA ILE A 377 8.58 -7.61 5.23
C ILE A 377 8.60 -9.14 5.04
N VAL A 378 8.35 -9.63 3.83
CA VAL A 378 8.33 -11.08 3.54
C VAL A 378 9.73 -11.68 3.68
N ARG A 379 10.75 -11.03 3.13
CA ARG A 379 12.15 -11.48 3.23
C ARG A 379 12.68 -11.47 4.67
N LEU A 380 12.21 -10.53 5.49
CA LEU A 380 12.68 -10.39 6.87
C LEU A 380 12.02 -11.37 7.83
N ALA A 381 10.74 -11.72 7.63
CA ALA A 381 10.00 -12.57 8.56
C ALA A 381 10.47 -14.04 8.52
N HIS A 382 10.36 -14.76 9.64
CA HIS A 382 10.63 -16.21 9.68
C HIS A 382 9.62 -17.02 8.87
N LEU A 383 8.35 -16.62 8.92
CA LEU A 383 7.24 -17.24 8.19
C LEU A 383 6.50 -16.18 7.39
N SER A 384 5.89 -16.58 6.28
CA SER A 384 5.01 -15.70 5.54
C SER A 384 3.85 -16.44 4.87
N LEU A 385 2.72 -15.75 4.71
CA LEU A 385 1.62 -16.18 3.86
C LEU A 385 1.20 -15.03 2.95
N LEU A 386 1.11 -15.34 1.66
CA LEU A 386 0.63 -14.37 0.69
C LEU A 386 -0.90 -14.27 0.72
N THR A 387 -1.48 -13.08 0.71
CA THR A 387 -2.93 -12.90 0.62
C THR A 387 -3.46 -13.18 -0.78
N ARG A 388 -2.59 -13.16 -1.80
CA ARG A 388 -2.92 -13.44 -3.22
C ARG A 388 -4.08 -12.58 -3.76
N ALA A 389 -4.16 -11.32 -3.33
CA ALA A 389 -5.16 -10.36 -3.80
C ALA A 389 -4.92 -9.85 -5.23
N GLY A 390 -3.73 -10.09 -5.77
CA GLY A 390 -3.26 -9.52 -7.03
C GLY A 390 -2.94 -8.03 -6.91
N ILE A 391 -2.74 -7.36 -8.05
CA ILE A 391 -2.41 -5.93 -8.07
C ILE A 391 -3.63 -5.11 -7.63
N GLU A 392 -3.45 -4.22 -6.66
CA GLU A 392 -4.44 -3.25 -6.20
C GLU A 392 -3.89 -1.83 -6.46
N LYS A 393 -4.50 -1.13 -7.42
CA LYS A 393 -4.12 0.20 -7.90
C LYS A 393 -4.87 1.32 -7.19
N GLY A 394 -6.14 1.11 -6.79
CA GLY A 394 -6.89 2.12 -6.03
C GLY A 394 -6.19 2.45 -4.72
N VAL A 395 -5.99 3.74 -4.41
CA VAL A 395 -5.26 4.16 -3.19
C VAL A 395 -5.91 3.58 -1.94
N ALA A 396 -7.24 3.71 -1.80
CA ALA A 396 -7.99 3.08 -0.71
C ALA A 396 -8.05 1.55 -0.91
N SER A 397 -7.55 0.79 0.06
CA SER A 397 -7.58 -0.68 0.02
C SER A 397 -9.00 -1.23 0.05
N THR A 398 -9.28 -2.26 -0.76
CA THR A 398 -10.59 -2.94 -0.86
C THR A 398 -10.40 -4.46 -0.82
N LYS A 399 -10.03 -5.08 -1.94
CA LYS A 399 -9.76 -6.52 -2.01
C LYS A 399 -8.57 -6.95 -1.15
N ALA A 400 -7.61 -6.07 -0.89
CA ALA A 400 -6.53 -6.34 0.07
C ALA A 400 -7.08 -6.54 1.49
N PHE A 401 -8.04 -5.72 1.94
CA PHE A 401 -8.68 -5.89 3.25
C PHE A 401 -9.43 -7.23 3.32
N ALA A 402 -10.24 -7.53 2.30
CA ALA A 402 -11.02 -8.76 2.26
C ALA A 402 -10.14 -10.02 2.29
N THR A 403 -9.08 -10.05 1.49
CA THR A 403 -8.13 -11.18 1.44
C THR A 403 -7.26 -11.28 2.70
N GLN A 404 -6.93 -10.16 3.35
CA GLN A 404 -6.27 -10.15 4.66
C GLN A 404 -7.15 -10.79 5.73
N VAL A 405 -8.41 -10.35 5.86
CA VAL A 405 -9.37 -10.93 6.82
C VAL A 405 -9.59 -12.42 6.52
N LEU A 406 -9.76 -12.79 5.24
CA LEU A 406 -9.95 -14.18 4.84
C LEU A 406 -8.73 -15.07 5.20
N THR A 407 -7.52 -14.58 4.92
CA THR A 407 -6.27 -15.32 5.19
C THR A 407 -6.01 -15.44 6.69
N LEU A 408 -6.29 -14.38 7.47
CA LEU A 408 -6.19 -14.42 8.93
C LEU A 408 -7.25 -15.35 9.55
N TRP A 409 -8.46 -15.40 8.99
CA TRP A 409 -9.49 -16.34 9.42
C TRP A 409 -9.07 -17.79 9.13
N MET A 410 -8.54 -18.07 7.94
CA MET A 410 -7.95 -19.38 7.62
C MET A 410 -6.80 -19.73 8.56
N LEU A 411 -5.92 -18.79 8.90
CA LEU A 411 -4.83 -19.01 9.85
C LEU A 411 -5.36 -19.34 11.26
N ALA A 412 -6.41 -18.65 11.72
CA ALA A 412 -7.06 -18.97 13.00
C ALA A 412 -7.66 -20.38 13.00
N ILE A 413 -8.30 -20.79 11.89
CA ILE A 413 -8.82 -22.15 11.71
C ILE A 413 -7.69 -23.18 11.69
N PHE A 414 -6.63 -22.93 10.92
CA PHE A 414 -5.47 -23.82 10.84
C PHE A 414 -4.85 -24.09 12.22
N ILE A 415 -4.67 -23.04 13.04
CA ILE A 415 -4.15 -23.21 14.40
C ILE A 415 -5.17 -23.97 15.28
N ALA A 416 -6.46 -23.70 15.14
CA ALA A 416 -7.52 -24.43 15.85
C ALA A 416 -7.53 -25.93 15.49
N GLN A 417 -7.30 -26.27 14.22
CA GLN A 417 -7.15 -27.66 13.75
C GLN A 417 -5.94 -28.35 14.37
N LYS A 418 -4.78 -27.67 14.44
CA LYS A 418 -3.59 -28.21 15.13
C LYS A 418 -3.85 -28.45 16.62
N LYS A 419 -4.75 -27.66 17.24
CA LYS A 419 -5.25 -27.87 18.61
C LYS A 419 -6.42 -28.85 18.72
N LYS A 420 -6.83 -29.49 17.63
CA LYS A 420 -7.95 -30.45 17.53
C LYS A 420 -9.30 -29.89 18.00
N LEU A 421 -9.52 -28.60 17.74
CA LEU A 421 -10.80 -27.94 17.98
C LEU A 421 -11.74 -28.14 16.78
N ASP A 422 -13.06 -28.17 17.02
CA ASP A 422 -14.06 -28.28 15.95
C ASP A 422 -14.18 -26.96 15.18
N ILE A 423 -14.05 -27.06 13.86
CA ILE A 423 -14.05 -25.94 12.90
C ILE A 423 -14.97 -26.21 11.71
N SER A 424 -15.80 -27.26 11.77
CA SER A 424 -16.61 -27.74 10.64
C SER A 424 -17.58 -26.69 10.10
N THR A 425 -18.12 -25.83 10.97
CA THR A 425 -18.99 -24.70 10.57
C THR A 425 -18.22 -23.61 9.85
N GLU A 426 -16.97 -23.36 10.25
CA GLU A 426 -16.12 -22.29 9.71
C GLU A 426 -15.70 -22.60 8.27
N ILE A 427 -15.35 -23.85 7.96
CA ILE A 427 -14.95 -24.26 6.60
C ILE A 427 -16.09 -24.08 5.60
N LYS A 428 -17.30 -24.50 5.97
CA LYS A 428 -18.50 -24.31 5.14
C LYS A 428 -18.76 -22.83 4.88
N ALA A 429 -18.58 -21.98 5.89
CA ALA A 429 -18.72 -20.54 5.76
C ALA A 429 -17.62 -19.93 4.88
N LEU A 430 -16.35 -20.33 5.06
CA LEU A 430 -15.21 -19.92 4.24
C LEU A 430 -15.48 -20.15 2.75
N LEU A 431 -15.88 -21.38 2.37
CA LEU A 431 -16.20 -21.75 1.00
C LEU A 431 -17.37 -20.95 0.42
N HIS A 432 -18.26 -20.41 1.27
CA HIS A 432 -19.37 -19.57 0.85
C HIS A 432 -19.00 -18.08 0.69
N THR A 433 -17.89 -17.63 1.29
CA THR A 433 -17.50 -16.20 1.27
C THR A 433 -17.41 -15.56 -0.12
N PRO A 434 -16.97 -16.25 -1.20
CA PRO A 434 -16.96 -15.64 -2.53
C PRO A 434 -18.34 -15.20 -3.03
N ASN A 435 -19.41 -15.89 -2.61
CA ASN A 435 -20.78 -15.50 -2.95
C ASN A 435 -21.25 -14.28 -2.16
N CYS A 436 -20.76 -14.11 -0.93
CA CYS A 436 -21.13 -13.01 -0.03
C CYS A 436 -20.61 -11.66 -0.53
N VAL A 437 -19.45 -11.64 -1.20
CA VAL A 437 -18.83 -10.43 -1.75
C VAL A 437 -19.20 -10.15 -3.21
N LYS A 438 -20.08 -10.97 -3.82
CA LYS A 438 -20.49 -10.78 -5.20
C LYS A 438 -21.37 -9.54 -5.33
N VAL A 439 -20.88 -8.51 -6.01
CA VAL A 439 -21.64 -7.28 -6.21
C VAL A 439 -22.84 -7.53 -7.12
N ASN A 440 -24.04 -7.26 -6.60
CA ASN A 440 -25.28 -7.27 -7.37
C ASN A 440 -25.56 -5.88 -7.95
N ALA A 441 -25.83 -5.80 -9.26
CA ALA A 441 -26.12 -4.53 -9.93
C ALA A 441 -27.28 -3.74 -9.30
N LYS A 442 -28.35 -4.44 -8.85
CA LYS A 442 -29.49 -3.80 -8.17
C LYS A 442 -29.11 -3.21 -6.82
N LEU A 443 -28.22 -3.91 -6.08
CA LEU A 443 -27.71 -3.42 -4.80
C LEU A 443 -26.85 -2.17 -5.02
N HIS A 444 -25.93 -2.21 -5.98
CA HIS A 444 -25.10 -1.06 -6.31
C HIS A 444 -25.95 0.14 -6.77
N GLU A 445 -26.95 -0.07 -7.63
CA GLU A 445 -27.88 0.99 -8.05
C GLU A 445 -28.65 1.58 -6.86
N LYS A 446 -29.10 0.75 -5.92
CA LYS A 446 -29.75 1.22 -4.69
C LYS A 446 -28.79 2.09 -3.86
N ILE A 447 -27.56 1.66 -3.66
CA ILE A 447 -26.53 2.42 -2.93
C ILE A 447 -26.23 3.75 -3.65
N HIS A 448 -26.09 3.74 -4.98
CA HIS A 448 -25.93 4.94 -5.78
C HIS A 448 -27.09 5.92 -5.54
N ARG A 449 -28.34 5.46 -5.55
CA ARG A 449 -29.51 6.33 -5.31
C ARG A 449 -29.54 6.86 -3.87
N LEU A 450 -29.13 6.05 -2.89
CA LEU A 450 -29.08 6.43 -1.48
C LEU A 450 -28.00 7.47 -1.21
N SER A 451 -26.83 7.38 -1.86
CA SER A 451 -25.69 8.27 -1.57
C SER A 451 -26.01 9.76 -1.74
N LYS A 452 -27.05 10.14 -2.49
CA LYS A 452 -27.50 11.53 -2.62
C LYS A 452 -28.00 12.16 -1.30
N ARG A 453 -28.42 11.33 -0.34
CA ARG A 453 -28.95 11.78 0.96
C ARG A 453 -27.84 12.17 1.94
N TYR A 454 -26.61 11.74 1.67
CA TYR A 454 -25.48 11.73 2.60
C TYR A 454 -24.40 12.76 2.20
N LEU A 455 -24.80 13.99 1.89
CA LEU A 455 -23.90 15.03 1.35
C LEU A 455 -23.74 16.25 2.25
N ASP A 456 -24.77 16.62 3.02
CA ASP A 456 -24.86 17.93 3.71
C ASP A 456 -24.88 17.84 5.25
N GLY A 457 -24.51 16.68 5.80
CA GLY A 457 -24.38 16.44 7.24
C GLY A 457 -23.04 16.93 7.81
N HIS A 458 -22.94 17.01 9.14
CA HIS A 458 -21.69 17.41 9.80
C HIS A 458 -20.75 16.24 10.09
N GLY A 459 -21.22 15.01 9.95
CA GLY A 459 -20.38 13.82 10.08
C GLY A 459 -21.15 12.50 10.01
N PHE A 460 -20.38 11.42 10.12
CA PHE A 460 -20.87 10.05 10.10
C PHE A 460 -20.39 9.29 11.32
N PHE A 461 -21.30 8.57 11.96
CA PHE A 461 -20.96 7.42 12.78
C PHE A 461 -21.15 6.14 11.97
N PHE A 462 -20.15 5.27 12.03
CA PHE A 462 -20.30 3.87 11.69
C PHE A 462 -20.31 3.09 12.98
N ILE A 463 -21.33 2.25 13.20
CA ILE A 463 -21.44 1.48 14.44
C ILE A 463 -21.58 -0.01 14.16
N GLY A 464 -20.88 -0.79 14.98
CA GLY A 464 -20.92 -2.25 14.98
C GLY A 464 -20.53 -2.80 16.34
N ARG A 465 -20.73 -4.09 16.55
CA ARG A 465 -20.31 -4.80 17.77
C ARG A 465 -19.47 -6.01 17.40
N ASP A 466 -18.59 -6.41 18.32
CA ASP A 466 -17.71 -7.57 18.11
C ASP A 466 -16.89 -7.40 16.81
N VAL A 467 -16.72 -8.42 15.97
CA VAL A 467 -16.01 -8.34 14.68
C VAL A 467 -16.54 -7.25 13.74
N PHE A 468 -17.78 -6.76 13.93
CA PHE A 468 -18.34 -5.66 13.14
C PHE A 468 -17.89 -4.28 13.63
N TYR A 469 -17.31 -4.15 14.81
CA TYR A 469 -16.70 -2.88 15.23
C TYR A 469 -15.46 -2.54 14.37
N PRO A 470 -14.49 -3.46 14.18
CA PRO A 470 -13.42 -3.26 13.19
C PRO A 470 -13.94 -2.96 11.78
N LEU A 471 -15.06 -3.57 11.38
CA LEU A 471 -15.68 -3.25 10.09
C LEU A 471 -16.27 -1.84 10.05
N ALA A 472 -16.87 -1.37 11.14
CA ALA A 472 -17.36 -0.01 11.26
C ALA A 472 -16.20 1.01 11.18
N LEU A 473 -15.07 0.74 11.83
CA LEU A 473 -13.85 1.53 11.69
C LEU A 473 -13.35 1.56 10.24
N GLU A 474 -13.36 0.42 9.55
CA GLU A 474 -12.96 0.35 8.14
C GLU A 474 -13.91 1.12 7.23
N GLY A 475 -15.23 0.98 7.41
CA GLY A 475 -16.23 1.73 6.64
C GLY A 475 -16.08 3.25 6.83
N ALA A 476 -15.85 3.69 8.07
CA ALA A 476 -15.57 5.08 8.38
C ALA A 476 -14.26 5.56 7.74
N LEU A 477 -13.20 4.75 7.76
CA LEU A 477 -11.94 5.08 7.12
C LEU A 477 -12.09 5.22 5.60
N LYS A 478 -12.80 4.28 4.93
CA LYS A 478 -13.08 4.39 3.48
C LYS A 478 -13.83 5.68 3.14
N LEU A 479 -14.86 6.01 3.92
CA LEU A 479 -15.61 7.24 3.68
C LEU A 479 -14.71 8.47 3.86
N LYS A 480 -13.91 8.51 4.93
CA LYS A 480 -12.98 9.61 5.23
C LYS A 480 -11.94 9.80 4.12
N GLU A 481 -11.28 8.72 3.69
CA GLU A 481 -10.24 8.75 2.65
C GLU A 481 -10.79 9.27 1.32
N LEU A 482 -11.99 8.83 0.92
CA LEU A 482 -12.51 9.09 -0.42
C LEU A 482 -13.35 10.36 -0.51
N SER A 483 -14.20 10.61 0.49
CA SER A 483 -15.17 11.71 0.47
C SER A 483 -14.63 12.98 1.15
N TYR A 484 -13.64 12.83 2.03
CA TYR A 484 -13.15 13.86 2.95
C TYR A 484 -14.20 14.35 3.97
N LEU A 485 -15.33 13.66 4.08
CA LEU A 485 -16.31 13.88 5.13
C LEU A 485 -15.80 13.29 6.45
N HIS A 486 -16.16 13.93 7.55
CA HIS A 486 -15.81 13.43 8.87
C HIS A 486 -16.57 12.15 9.16
N ALA A 487 -15.85 11.05 9.38
CA ALA A 487 -16.43 9.75 9.67
C ALA A 487 -15.65 9.05 10.78
N GLU A 488 -16.39 8.53 11.77
CA GLU A 488 -15.84 7.83 12.93
C GLU A 488 -16.53 6.48 13.12
N GLY A 489 -15.74 5.44 13.35
CA GLY A 489 -16.25 4.12 13.72
C GLY A 489 -16.27 3.98 15.23
N TYR A 490 -17.37 3.48 15.78
CA TYR A 490 -17.52 3.24 17.22
C TYR A 490 -18.05 1.83 17.52
N PRO A 491 -17.66 1.26 18.67
CA PRO A 491 -18.39 0.13 19.22
C PRO A 491 -19.79 0.63 19.59
N ALA A 492 -20.84 0.00 19.09
CA ALA A 492 -22.21 0.50 19.28
C ALA A 492 -22.59 0.64 20.77
N GLY A 493 -22.00 -0.18 21.65
CA GLY A 493 -22.24 -0.11 23.09
C GLY A 493 -21.66 1.11 23.79
N GLU A 494 -20.70 1.80 23.18
CA GLU A 494 -20.04 2.96 23.79
C GLU A 494 -20.79 4.27 23.54
N MET A 495 -21.86 4.27 22.75
CA MET A 495 -22.60 5.50 22.38
C MET A 495 -22.97 6.35 23.60
N LYS A 496 -23.53 5.73 24.64
CA LYS A 496 -23.97 6.40 25.87
C LYS A 496 -22.83 6.95 26.74
N HIS A 497 -21.58 6.57 26.47
CA HIS A 497 -20.42 6.99 27.25
C HIS A 497 -19.78 8.29 26.75
N GLY A 498 -20.51 9.06 25.92
CA GLY A 498 -20.08 10.37 25.42
C GLY A 498 -20.46 10.63 23.96
N PRO A 499 -20.12 9.74 23.01
CA PRO A 499 -20.28 9.99 21.57
C PRO A 499 -21.70 10.36 21.14
N ILE A 500 -22.72 9.81 21.80
CA ILE A 500 -24.14 10.09 21.52
C ILE A 500 -24.52 11.57 21.67
N ALA A 501 -23.71 12.38 22.35
CA ALA A 501 -23.93 13.82 22.47
C ALA A 501 -23.85 14.57 21.13
N LEU A 502 -23.22 13.96 20.11
CA LEU A 502 -23.17 14.51 18.74
C LEU A 502 -24.42 14.17 17.91
N ALA A 503 -25.30 13.31 18.41
CA ALA A 503 -26.48 12.87 17.66
C ALA A 503 -27.50 14.01 17.50
N ASP A 504 -27.80 14.31 16.25
CA ASP A 504 -28.86 15.20 15.79
C ASP A 504 -29.27 14.83 14.35
N SER A 505 -30.22 15.57 13.78
CA SER A 505 -30.70 15.38 12.40
C SER A 505 -29.67 15.56 11.28
N LYS A 506 -28.47 16.07 11.58
CA LYS A 506 -27.37 16.26 10.62
C LYS A 506 -26.21 15.30 10.85
N LEU A 507 -26.25 14.47 11.90
CA LEU A 507 -25.37 13.34 12.08
C LEU A 507 -25.96 12.11 11.39
N TYR A 508 -25.23 11.58 10.42
CA TYR A 508 -25.58 10.32 9.77
C TYR A 508 -25.02 9.13 10.56
N THR A 509 -25.83 8.10 10.76
CA THR A 509 -25.40 6.85 11.38
C THR A 509 -25.55 5.69 10.40
N ILE A 510 -24.45 5.00 10.12
CA ILE A 510 -24.42 3.75 9.35
C ILE A 510 -24.30 2.60 10.35
N ALA A 511 -25.36 1.80 10.50
CA ALA A 511 -25.44 0.74 11.49
C ALA A 511 -25.26 -0.65 10.85
N LEU A 512 -24.24 -1.39 11.30
CA LEU A 512 -23.97 -2.77 10.89
C LEU A 512 -24.70 -3.74 11.83
N MET A 513 -25.79 -4.34 11.37
CA MET A 513 -26.73 -5.11 12.19
C MET A 513 -26.85 -6.57 11.71
N PRO A 514 -25.84 -7.42 11.97
CA PRO A 514 -25.87 -8.83 11.59
C PRO A 514 -26.91 -9.62 12.39
N LYS A 515 -27.60 -10.58 11.77
CA LYS A 515 -28.57 -11.47 12.43
C LYS A 515 -27.88 -12.47 13.34
N ASN A 516 -26.73 -13.00 12.92
CA ASN A 516 -26.06 -14.11 13.64
C ASN A 516 -25.15 -13.63 14.78
N MET A 517 -25.08 -12.32 15.07
CA MET A 517 -24.21 -11.80 16.12
C MET A 517 -24.75 -10.52 16.77
N LEU A 518 -25.22 -10.62 18.02
CA LEU A 518 -25.57 -9.46 18.85
C LEU A 518 -26.61 -8.49 18.23
N TYR A 519 -27.46 -8.96 17.30
CA TYR A 519 -28.48 -8.15 16.62
C TYR A 519 -29.28 -7.25 17.57
N GLU A 520 -29.93 -7.86 18.58
CA GLU A 520 -30.78 -7.13 19.53
C GLU A 520 -30.01 -6.08 20.33
N LYS A 521 -28.72 -6.32 20.61
CA LYS A 521 -27.88 -5.34 21.32
C LYS A 521 -27.53 -4.17 20.41
N THR A 522 -27.19 -4.42 19.15
CA THR A 522 -26.94 -3.35 18.18
C THR A 522 -28.22 -2.56 17.89
N LYS A 523 -29.34 -3.24 17.69
CA LYS A 523 -30.67 -2.61 17.50
C LYS A 523 -31.01 -1.65 18.63
N SER A 524 -30.84 -2.08 19.88
CA SER A 524 -31.06 -1.21 21.04
C SER A 524 -30.19 0.06 21.02
N ASN A 525 -28.95 0.00 20.53
CA ASN A 525 -28.10 1.19 20.39
C ASN A 525 -28.52 2.08 19.22
N VAL A 526 -29.03 1.50 18.13
CA VAL A 526 -29.58 2.26 17.01
C VAL A 526 -30.83 3.03 17.46
N GLU A 527 -31.73 2.40 18.21
CA GLU A 527 -32.92 3.05 18.78
C GLU A 527 -32.55 4.24 19.67
N GLU A 528 -31.43 4.17 20.40
CA GLU A 528 -30.93 5.29 21.21
C GLU A 528 -30.47 6.50 20.37
N LEU A 529 -29.92 6.27 19.18
CA LEU A 529 -29.52 7.32 18.24
C LEU A 529 -30.72 7.93 17.51
N ILE A 530 -31.69 7.08 17.13
CA ILE A 530 -32.97 7.52 16.55
C ILE A 530 -33.74 8.40 17.53
N ALA A 531 -33.74 8.05 18.82
CA ALA A 531 -34.35 8.87 19.87
C ALA A 531 -33.71 10.27 20.05
N ARG A 532 -32.62 10.56 19.35
CA ARG A 532 -31.92 11.85 19.29
C ARG A 532 -31.83 12.39 17.86
N ASP A 533 -32.79 12.01 17.03
CA ASP A 533 -32.96 12.48 15.65
C ASP A 533 -31.80 12.15 14.70
N SER A 534 -30.87 11.25 15.05
CA SER A 534 -29.83 10.84 14.10
C SER A 534 -30.45 10.15 12.90
N THR A 535 -30.05 10.55 11.70
CA THR A 535 -30.50 9.90 10.46
C THR A 535 -29.78 8.57 10.29
N VAL A 536 -30.52 7.46 10.29
CA VAL A 536 -29.94 6.11 10.32
C VAL A 536 -30.09 5.37 8.98
N LEU A 537 -28.97 4.86 8.48
CA LEU A 537 -28.91 3.78 7.50
C LEU A 537 -28.63 2.44 8.20
N SER A 538 -29.60 1.54 8.21
CA SER A 538 -29.39 0.18 8.71
C SER A 538 -28.96 -0.76 7.59
N ILE A 539 -27.90 -1.53 7.83
CA ILE A 539 -27.44 -2.61 6.95
C ILE A 539 -27.66 -3.94 7.68
N SER A 540 -28.64 -4.73 7.22
CA SER A 540 -29.07 -5.95 7.90
C SER A 540 -29.83 -6.90 6.98
N PRO A 541 -29.87 -8.22 7.28
CA PRO A 541 -30.83 -9.11 6.62
C PRO A 541 -32.26 -8.90 7.12
N LEU A 542 -32.42 -8.38 8.35
CA LEU A 542 -33.72 -8.14 8.98
C LEU A 542 -34.15 -6.69 8.76
N GLU A 543 -35.38 -6.50 8.30
CA GLU A 543 -35.96 -5.17 8.16
C GLU A 543 -36.08 -4.48 9.52
N PHE A 544 -35.87 -3.16 9.52
CA PHE A 544 -35.91 -2.34 10.72
C PHE A 544 -36.62 -1.01 10.43
N ASP A 545 -37.92 -0.99 10.69
CA ASP A 545 -38.85 0.08 10.28
C ASP A 545 -38.54 1.47 10.88
N LEU A 546 -37.78 1.52 11.98
CA LEU A 546 -37.40 2.79 12.61
C LEU A 546 -36.25 3.51 11.88
N SER A 547 -35.56 2.84 10.95
CA SER A 547 -34.46 3.46 10.19
C SER A 547 -34.95 4.29 9.00
N ASP A 548 -34.30 5.43 8.77
CA ASP A 548 -34.61 6.34 7.66
C ASP A 548 -34.28 5.74 6.30
N ASP A 549 -33.23 4.92 6.26
CA ASP A 549 -32.80 4.15 5.11
C ASP A 549 -32.41 2.74 5.52
N PHE A 550 -32.57 1.81 4.59
CA PHE A 550 -32.31 0.39 4.83
C PHE A 550 -31.65 -0.26 3.61
N ILE A 551 -30.57 -1.01 3.84
CA ILE A 551 -29.97 -1.92 2.87
C ILE A 551 -30.14 -3.36 3.39
N LYS A 552 -30.98 -4.12 2.67
CA LYS A 552 -31.23 -5.53 2.95
C LYS A 552 -30.07 -6.38 2.45
N THR A 553 -29.39 -7.07 3.36
CA THR A 553 -28.42 -8.12 3.02
C THR A 553 -29.13 -9.47 2.86
N ASN A 554 -28.44 -10.46 2.31
CA ASN A 554 -28.95 -11.83 2.26
C ASN A 554 -28.96 -12.47 3.66
N GLU A 555 -29.85 -13.43 3.85
CA GLU A 555 -29.79 -14.28 5.04
C GLU A 555 -28.60 -15.23 4.92
N GLN A 556 -27.63 -15.06 5.81
CA GLN A 556 -26.45 -15.90 5.90
C GLN A 556 -26.55 -16.84 7.10
N SER A 557 -25.92 -18.01 7.01
CA SER A 557 -25.84 -18.96 8.13
C SER A 557 -24.71 -18.68 9.11
N HIS A 558 -23.80 -17.76 8.78
CA HIS A 558 -22.60 -17.48 9.55
C HIS A 558 -22.31 -15.98 9.61
N TYR A 559 -21.89 -15.47 10.78
CA TYR A 559 -21.65 -14.04 10.99
C TYR A 559 -20.51 -13.49 10.12
N MET A 560 -19.49 -14.29 9.78
CA MET A 560 -18.44 -13.83 8.86
C MET A 560 -18.94 -13.68 7.42
N CYS A 561 -19.95 -14.45 7.00
CA CYS A 561 -20.58 -14.24 5.69
C CYS A 561 -21.33 -12.90 5.68
N GLU A 562 -22.01 -12.54 6.77
CA GLU A 562 -22.63 -11.22 6.95
C GLU A 562 -21.56 -10.11 6.98
N PHE A 563 -20.43 -10.32 7.66
CA PHE A 563 -19.30 -9.38 7.69
C PHE A 563 -18.83 -9.03 6.28
N PHE A 564 -18.56 -10.04 5.43
CA PHE A 564 -18.07 -9.82 4.08
C PHE A 564 -19.10 -9.14 3.18
N GLU A 565 -20.38 -9.48 3.31
CA GLU A 565 -21.45 -8.82 2.55
C GLU A 565 -21.62 -7.34 2.96
N MET A 566 -21.63 -7.06 4.27
CA MET A 566 -21.70 -5.70 4.80
C MET A 566 -20.45 -4.88 4.44
N MET A 567 -19.28 -5.51 4.41
CA MET A 567 -18.03 -4.87 3.98
C MET A 567 -18.13 -4.33 2.55
N VAL A 568 -18.59 -5.13 1.60
CA VAL A 568 -18.80 -4.67 0.21
C VAL A 568 -19.78 -3.51 0.15
N ILE A 569 -20.86 -3.55 0.94
CA ILE A 569 -21.83 -2.46 0.99
C ILE A 569 -21.19 -1.16 1.50
N THR A 570 -20.38 -1.21 2.55
CA THR A 570 -19.70 -0.01 3.08
C THR A 570 -18.67 0.56 2.09
N GLN A 571 -17.96 -0.29 1.36
CA GLN A 571 -17.03 0.14 0.31
C GLN A 571 -17.77 0.85 -0.84
N LEU A 572 -18.87 0.26 -1.33
CA LEU A 572 -19.71 0.86 -2.38
C LEU A 572 -20.33 2.18 -1.92
N LEU A 573 -20.81 2.24 -0.67
CA LEU A 573 -21.39 3.45 -0.10
C LEU A 573 -20.37 4.60 -0.05
N ALA A 574 -19.16 4.34 0.45
CA ALA A 574 -18.09 5.33 0.50
C ALA A 574 -17.69 5.82 -0.89
N MET A 575 -17.54 4.90 -1.86
CA MET A 575 -17.23 5.23 -3.25
C MET A 575 -18.33 6.09 -3.89
N GLU A 576 -19.59 5.71 -3.77
CA GLU A 576 -20.70 6.43 -4.40
C GLU A 576 -20.99 7.79 -3.73
N ILE A 577 -20.73 7.96 -2.43
CA ILE A 577 -20.77 9.29 -1.79
C ILE A 577 -19.62 10.17 -2.34
N SER A 578 -18.40 9.63 -2.42
CA SER A 578 -17.24 10.35 -2.95
C SER A 578 -17.42 10.80 -4.39
N ILE A 579 -17.94 9.93 -5.26
CA ILE A 579 -18.26 10.26 -6.66
C ILE A 579 -19.26 11.42 -6.75
N ARG A 580 -20.29 11.44 -5.88
CA ARG A 580 -21.28 12.53 -5.85
C ARG A 580 -20.70 13.87 -5.44
N LEU A 581 -19.69 13.86 -4.59
CA LEU A 581 -18.95 15.08 -4.22
C LEU A 581 -17.98 15.53 -5.32
N GLY A 582 -17.82 14.77 -6.41
CA GLY A 582 -16.92 15.09 -7.51
C GLY A 582 -15.46 14.76 -7.22
N ASN A 583 -15.19 13.89 -6.24
CA ASN A 583 -13.84 13.49 -5.87
C ASN A 583 -13.30 12.36 -6.77
N ASP A 584 -11.97 12.28 -6.88
CA ASP A 584 -11.26 11.19 -7.56
C ASP A 584 -11.08 10.01 -6.60
N VAL A 585 -11.87 8.94 -6.79
CA VAL A 585 -11.84 7.76 -5.91
C VAL A 585 -10.61 6.88 -6.11
N ASP A 586 -9.90 6.99 -7.24
CA ASP A 586 -8.66 6.25 -7.48
C ASP A 586 -7.47 6.96 -6.81
N MET A 587 -7.50 8.30 -6.74
CA MET A 587 -6.42 9.16 -6.23
C MET A 587 -6.95 10.25 -5.26
N PRO A 588 -7.38 9.87 -4.05
CA PRO A 588 -7.84 10.81 -3.03
C PRO A 588 -6.70 11.70 -2.54
N ARG A 589 -6.97 13.01 -2.41
CA ARG A 589 -5.98 14.05 -2.09
C ARG A 589 -5.18 13.75 -0.81
N ASN A 590 -3.93 14.22 -0.78
CA ASN A 590 -2.99 14.10 0.35
C ASN A 590 -2.59 12.66 0.73
N LEU A 591 -3.02 11.66 -0.05
CA LEU A 591 -2.75 10.25 0.20
C LEU A 591 -2.11 9.60 -1.02
N ALA A 592 -1.42 8.49 -0.81
CA ALA A 592 -1.12 7.54 -1.85
C ALA A 592 -0.99 6.14 -1.25
N LYS A 593 -0.87 5.17 -2.15
CA LYS A 593 -1.16 3.77 -1.84
C LYS A 593 -0.36 3.14 -0.69
N SER A 594 0.90 3.55 -0.51
CA SER A 594 1.79 2.97 0.51
C SER A 594 2.66 4.04 1.15
N VAL A 595 2.73 4.01 2.48
CA VAL A 595 3.59 4.86 3.32
C VAL A 595 4.88 4.11 3.62
N THR A 596 5.95 4.45 2.90
CA THR A 596 7.22 3.69 2.92
C THR A 596 8.40 4.51 3.41
N VAL A 597 8.11 5.70 3.90
CA VAL A 597 9.01 6.68 4.47
C VAL A 597 8.24 7.34 5.60
N GLU A 598 8.96 7.81 6.62
CA GLU A 598 8.39 8.50 7.78
C GLU A 598 7.96 9.94 7.47
#